data_AF-B8KKW5-F1
#
_entry.id   AF-B8KKW5-F1
#
_cell.length_a   1.000
_cell.length_b   1.000
_cell.length_c   1.000
_cell.angle_alpha   90.00
_cell.angle_beta   90.00
_cell.angle_gamma   90.00
#
_symmetry.space_group_name_H-M   'P 1'
#
loop_
_entity.id
_entity.type
_entity.pdbx_description
1 polymer ?
#
loop_
_entity_poly.entity_id
_entity_poly.type
_entity_poly.pdbx_seq_one_letter_code
_entity_poly.pdbx_strand_id
1 'polypeptide(L)'
;MHGTPISMRAYCLVFVFLFPFVFAPTIVYHLPDAPVVISYGLSLLHGFILIALYNVQVQMENPFDQIGLDDIQLDEFRFRALSPA
;
A
#
# COMPACT_ATOMS: atom_id res chain seq x y z
N MET A 1 13.43 -4.06 16.99
CA MET A 1 12.17 -4.41 16.33
C MET A 1 11.31 -3.15 16.34
N HIS A 2 11.33 -2.35 15.27
CA HIS A 2 10.59 -1.07 15.19
C HIS A 2 9.72 -1.04 13.92
N GLY A 3 8.80 -2.01 13.81
CA GLY A 3 7.74 -1.96 12.80
C GLY A 3 6.56 -1.11 13.28
N THR A 4 5.67 -0.74 12.35
CA THR A 4 4.34 -0.23 12.67
C THR A 4 3.64 -1.22 13.62
N PRO A 5 2.91 -0.76 14.65
CA PRO A 5 2.17 -1.68 15.51
C PRO A 5 1.18 -2.53 14.67
N ILE A 6 1.17 -3.84 14.91
CA ILE A 6 0.34 -4.84 14.21
C ILE A 6 -1.14 -4.42 14.13
N SER A 7 -1.62 -3.66 15.13
CA SER A 7 -2.97 -3.10 15.18
C SER A 7 -3.26 -2.11 14.04
N MET A 8 -2.30 -1.25 13.66
CA MET A 8 -2.49 -0.28 12.58
C MET A 8 -2.54 -0.95 11.21
N ARG A 9 -1.74 -2.01 11.01
CA ARG A 9 -1.81 -2.81 9.78
C ARG A 9 -3.15 -3.54 9.66
N ALA A 10 -3.62 -4.14 10.76
CA ALA A 10 -4.93 -4.80 10.80
C ALA A 10 -6.07 -3.82 10.54
N TYR A 11 -6.01 -2.62 11.14
CA TYR A 11 -6.98 -1.55 10.87
C TYR A 11 -6.97 -1.12 9.39
N CYS A 12 -5.80 -0.92 8.79
CA CYS A 12 -5.66 -0.56 7.37
C CYS A 12 -6.25 -1.64 6.45
N LEU A 13 -5.99 -2.93 6.73
CA LEU A 13 -6.53 -4.04 5.96
C LEU A 13 -8.07 -4.11 6.05
N VAL A 14 -8.64 -3.92 7.24
CA VAL A 14 -10.10 -3.84 7.43
C VAL A 14 -10.68 -2.66 6.66
N PHE A 15 -10.01 -1.50 6.68
CA PHE A 15 -10.43 -0.32 5.93
C PHE A 15 -10.43 -0.57 4.42
N VAL A 16 -9.35 -1.11 3.85
CA VAL A 16 -9.25 -1.44 2.41
C VAL A 16 -10.38 -2.37 1.97
N PHE A 17 -10.83 -3.28 2.83
CA PHE A 17 -11.91 -4.22 2.51
C PHE A 17 -13.31 -3.60 2.65
N LEU A 18 -13.52 -2.71 3.62
CA LEU A 18 -14.82 -2.08 3.87
C LEU A 18 -15.09 -0.87 2.96
N PHE A 19 -14.04 -0.13 2.60
CA PHE A 19 -14.17 1.10 1.82
C PHE A 19 -14.88 0.95 0.47
N PRO A 20 -14.65 -0.11 -0.33
CA PRO A 20 -15.34 -0.33 -1.59
C PRO A 20 -16.87 -0.41 -1.45
N PHE A 21 -17.38 -0.94 -0.34
CA PHE A 21 -18.81 -1.06 -0.09
C PHE A 21 -19.49 0.28 0.16
N VAL A 22 -18.74 1.30 0.60
CA VAL A 22 -19.24 2.67 0.74
C VAL A 22 -18.98 3.46 -0.55
N PHE A 23 -17.81 3.29 -1.15
CA PHE A 23 -17.38 4.07 -2.30
C PHE A 23 -18.14 3.74 -3.59
N ALA A 24 -18.39 2.46 -3.87
CA ALA A 24 -19.13 2.02 -5.06
C ALA A 24 -20.56 2.59 -5.14
N PRO A 25 -21.42 2.48 -4.11
CA PRO A 25 -22.75 3.10 -4.16
C PRO A 25 -22.68 4.63 -4.17
N THR A 26 -21.63 5.23 -3.57
CA THR A 26 -21.43 6.68 -3.62
C THR A 26 -21.17 7.18 -5.05
N ILE A 27 -20.38 6.44 -5.84
CA ILE A 27 -20.16 6.74 -7.27
C ILE A 27 -21.47 6.67 -8.04
N VAL A 28 -22.25 5.60 -7.85
CA VAL A 28 -23.52 5.41 -8.56
C VAL A 28 -24.52 6.51 -8.20
N TYR A 29 -24.58 6.92 -6.93
CA TYR A 29 -25.45 8.00 -6.48
C TYR A 29 -25.07 9.36 -7.07
N HIS A 30 -23.77 9.67 -7.18
CA HIS A 30 -23.29 10.96 -7.70
C HIS A 30 -23.21 11.01 -9.23
N LEU A 31 -23.20 9.85 -9.91
CA LEU A 31 -23.15 9.76 -11.37
C LEU A 31 -24.32 8.91 -11.92
N PRO A 32 -25.58 9.37 -11.78
CA PRO A 32 -26.75 8.61 -12.19
C PRO A 32 -26.86 8.42 -13.72
N ASP A 33 -26.39 9.39 -14.49
CA ASP A 33 -26.45 9.37 -15.97
C ASP A 33 -25.17 8.84 -16.62
N ALA A 34 -24.16 8.46 -15.83
CA ALA A 34 -22.92 7.93 -16.38
C ALA A 34 -23.13 6.51 -16.92
N PRO A 35 -22.47 6.14 -18.04
CA PRO A 35 -22.42 4.76 -18.48
C PRO A 35 -21.96 3.85 -17.35
N VAL A 36 -22.68 2.74 -17.16
CA VAL A 36 -22.42 1.75 -16.11
C VAL A 36 -20.95 1.29 -16.07
N VAL A 37 -20.32 1.19 -17.24
CA VAL A 37 -18.90 0.85 -17.41
C VAL A 37 -17.97 1.85 -16.70
N ILE A 38 -18.30 3.14 -16.72
CA ILE A 38 -17.50 4.17 -16.05
C ILE A 38 -17.60 4.03 -14.53
N SER A 39 -18.81 3.82 -14.00
CA SER A 39 -19.03 3.67 -12.55
C SER A 39 -18.32 2.44 -11.98
N TYR A 40 -18.40 1.30 -12.68
CA TYR A 40 -17.65 0.10 -12.29
C TYR A 40 -16.14 0.25 -12.54
N GLY A 41 -15.73 0.88 -13.65
CA GLY A 41 -14.32 1.13 -13.94
C GLY A 41 -13.65 1.99 -12.87
N LEU A 42 -14.31 3.06 -12.43
CA LEU A 42 -13.81 3.93 -11.37
C LEU A 42 -13.77 3.23 -10.01
N SER A 43 -14.76 2.39 -9.71
CA SER A 43 -14.80 1.57 -8.49
C SER A 43 -13.67 0.54 -8.46
N LEU A 44 -13.41 -0.14 -9.58
CA LEU A 44 -12.32 -1.10 -9.73
C LEU A 44 -10.95 -0.43 -9.65
N LEU A 45 -10.76 0.70 -10.35
CA LEU A 45 -9.53 1.49 -10.29
C LEU A 45 -9.25 1.94 -8.85
N HIS A 46 -10.27 2.42 -8.14
CA HIS A 46 -10.14 2.84 -6.76
C HIS A 46 -9.74 1.67 -5.84
N GLY A 47 -10.41 0.52 -5.96
CA GLY A 47 -10.05 -0.69 -5.20
C GLY A 47 -8.62 -1.16 -5.48
N PHE A 48 -8.20 -1.10 -6.76
CA PHE A 48 -6.84 -1.42 -7.16
C PHE A 48 -5.81 -0.48 -6.50
N ILE A 49 -6.06 0.83 -6.50
CA ILE A 49 -5.19 1.81 -5.85
C ILE A 49 -5.03 1.52 -4.35
N LEU A 50 -6.13 1.22 -3.64
CA LEU A 50 -6.07 0.93 -2.21
C LEU A 50 -5.22 -0.31 -1.88
N ILE A 51 -5.38 -1.38 -2.65
CA ILE A 51 -4.60 -2.62 -2.47
C ILE A 51 -3.13 -2.38 -2.82
N ALA A 52 -2.86 -1.64 -3.90
CA ALA A 52 -1.49 -1.29 -4.29
C ALA A 52 -0.78 -0.47 -3.19
N LEU A 53 -1.46 0.53 -2.63
CA LEU A 53 -0.93 1.34 -1.53
C LEU A 53 -0.68 0.51 -0.28
N TYR A 54 -1.57 -0.42 0.07
CA TYR A 54 -1.36 -1.33 1.19
C TYR A 54 -0.10 -2.19 0.98
N ASN A 55 0.09 -2.74 -0.23
CA ASN A 55 1.27 -3.55 -0.53
C ASN A 55 2.58 -2.75 -0.44
N VAL A 56 2.58 -1.51 -0.94
CA VAL A 56 3.73 -0.61 -0.83
C VAL A 56 4.03 -0.28 0.64
N GLN A 57 3.01 -0.01 1.46
CA GLN A 57 3.19 0.23 2.91
C GLN A 57 3.81 -0.97 3.62
N VAL A 58 3.45 -2.19 3.23
CA VAL A 58 4.03 -3.42 3.79
C VAL A 58 5.50 -3.55 3.41
N GLN A 59 5.89 -3.23 2.17
CA GLN A 59 7.30 -3.23 1.77
C GLN A 59 8.10 -2.15 2.50
N MET A 60 7.52 -0.97 2.71
CA MET A 60 8.19 0.13 3.43
C MET A 60 8.26 -0.07 4.95
N GLU A 61 7.53 -1.03 5.52
CA GLU A 61 7.41 -1.23 6.97
C GLU A 61 8.75 -1.63 7.62
N ASN A 62 9.61 -2.34 6.89
CA ASN A 62 10.89 -2.81 7.42
C ASN A 62 12.02 -2.73 6.38
N PRO A 63 12.57 -1.54 6.11
CA PRO A 63 13.52 -1.33 5.01
C PRO A 63 14.92 -1.94 5.24
N PHE A 64 15.11 -2.66 6.34
CA PHE A 64 16.40 -3.21 6.78
C PHE A 64 16.38 -4.73 6.96
N ASP A 65 15.26 -5.42 6.67
CA ASP A 65 15.26 -6.90 6.71
C ASP A 65 15.89 -7.54 5.48
N GLN A 66 16.18 -6.77 4.43
CA GLN A 66 16.70 -7.27 3.15
C GLN A 66 15.70 -8.21 2.44
N ILE A 67 14.42 -8.12 2.77
CA ILE A 67 13.30 -8.88 2.21
C ILE A 67 12.35 -7.90 1.50
N GLY A 68 12.90 -7.13 0.56
CA GLY A 68 12.16 -6.16 -0.24
C GLY A 68 12.94 -5.76 -1.49
N LEU A 69 12.22 -5.47 -2.57
CA LEU A 69 12.81 -4.94 -3.81
C LEU A 69 13.41 -3.54 -3.59
N ASP A 70 12.85 -2.79 -2.65
CA ASP A 70 13.20 -1.40 -2.32
C ASP A 70 13.91 -1.27 -0.95
N ASP A 71 14.53 -2.34 -0.47
CA ASP A 71 15.26 -2.32 0.80
C ASP A 71 16.61 -1.63 0.70
N ILE A 72 17.08 -1.09 1.83
CA ILE A 72 18.38 -0.43 1.92
C ILE A 72 19.48 -1.50 1.93
N GLN A 73 20.36 -1.51 0.93
CA GLN A 73 21.44 -2.51 0.82
C GLN A 73 22.52 -2.29 1.87
N LEU A 74 22.45 -3.03 2.98
CA LEU A 74 23.37 -2.83 4.12
C LEU A 74 24.80 -3.33 3.84
N ASP A 75 24.96 -4.31 2.96
CA ASP A 75 26.25 -4.91 2.63
C ASP A 75 27.17 -3.98 1.84
N GLU A 76 26.61 -3.08 1.01
CA GLU A 76 27.39 -2.08 0.27
C GLU A 76 28.00 -1.02 1.20
N PHE A 77 27.35 -0.70 2.32
CA PHE A 77 27.84 0.30 3.28
C PHE A 77 28.88 -0.24 4.28
N ARG A 78 29.11 -1.56 4.32
CA ARG A 78 29.98 -2.21 5.32
C ARG A 78 31.49 -1.99 5.09
N PHE A 79 31.91 -1.52 3.91
CA PHE A 79 33.32 -1.59 3.48
C PHE A 79 34.10 -0.27 3.36
N ARG A 80 33.55 0.89 3.73
CA ARG A 80 34.35 2.15 3.72
C ARG A 80 34.97 2.54 5.07
N ALA A 81 34.57 1.92 6.17
CA ALA A 81 35.05 2.25 7.50
C ALA A 81 36.34 1.51 7.94
N LEU A 82 36.83 0.55 7.15
CA LEU A 82 37.94 -0.35 7.54
C LEU A 82 39.04 -0.48 6.48
N SER A 83 39.21 0.48 5.57
CA SER A 83 40.45 0.54 4.77
C SER A 83 41.53 1.19 5.63
N PRO A 84 42.54 0.46 6.13
CA PRO A 84 43.76 1.11 6.59
C PRO A 84 44.42 1.76 5.37
N ALA A 85 44.87 3.01 5.54
CA ALA A 85 45.71 3.72 4.58
C ALA A 85 47.12 3.11 4.54
#